data_AF-A0A960FPV7-F1
#
_entry.id   AF-A0A960FPV7-F1
#
_cell.length_a   1.000
_cell.length_b   1.000
_cell.length_c   1.000
_cell.angle_alpha   90.00
_cell.angle_beta   90.00
_cell.angle_gamma   90.00
#
_symmetry.space_group_name_H-M   'P 1'
#
loop_
_entity.id
_entity.type
_entity.pdbx_description
1 polymer ?
#
loop_
_entity_poly.entity_id
_entity_poly.type
_entity_poly.pdbx_seq_one_letter_code
_entity_poly.pdbx_strand_id
1 'polypeptide(L)'
;MEREAGATKSARYRERLTAAAEALGRGRYDDARRMVQPVLRDLPTVAAAHEIAGLAWYSVGQWRKAAAELELARQLDRSVRHHPVLADCYRAMRRYHEVNELWLELRAASPEPSLMAEGRIVAAGALADQGDLRGAITAMAPARTTPRKVRDHHLRQWYVLGDLLDRSGEIVEARRFFSLVAHHDPAFADVVQRLGALGR
;
A
#
# COMPACT_ATOMS: atom_id res chain seq x y z
N MET A 1 -8.59 -9.07 43.29
CA MET A 1 -7.47 -8.13 43.04
C MET A 1 -6.67 -8.47 41.77
N GLU A 2 -6.06 -9.66 41.61
CA GLU A 2 -5.25 -9.96 40.40
C GLU A 2 -6.04 -9.96 39.07
N ARG A 3 -7.25 -10.55 39.05
CA ARG A 3 -8.13 -10.53 37.87
C ARG A 3 -8.59 -9.11 37.49
N GLU A 4 -8.73 -8.25 38.49
CA GLU A 4 -9.18 -6.86 38.34
C GLU A 4 -8.04 -5.97 37.82
N ALA A 5 -6.83 -6.14 38.36
CA ALA A 5 -5.61 -5.51 37.84
C ALA A 5 -5.30 -5.93 36.39
N GLY A 6 -5.53 -7.21 36.05
CA GLY A 6 -5.44 -7.71 34.67
C GLY A 6 -6.45 -7.07 33.72
N ALA A 7 -7.71 -6.89 34.17
CA ALA A 7 -8.75 -6.22 33.40
C ALA A 7 -8.44 -4.73 33.15
N THR A 8 -7.98 -4.01 34.17
CA THR A 8 -7.57 -2.59 34.04
C THR A 8 -6.39 -2.42 33.10
N LYS A 9 -5.38 -3.33 33.17
CA LYS A 9 -4.23 -3.32 32.27
C LYS A 9 -4.64 -3.55 30.82
N SER A 10 -5.54 -4.51 30.58
CA SER A 10 -6.11 -4.79 29.25
C SER A 10 -6.87 -3.58 28.68
N ALA A 11 -7.71 -2.93 29.49
CA ALA A 11 -8.42 -1.72 29.09
C ALA A 11 -7.47 -0.58 28.65
N ARG A 12 -6.37 -0.39 29.41
CA ARG A 12 -5.35 0.62 29.11
C ARG A 12 -4.61 0.35 27.80
N TYR A 13 -4.32 -0.91 27.46
CA TYR A 13 -3.69 -1.22 26.17
C TYR A 13 -4.64 -1.03 25.00
N ARG A 14 -5.92 -1.37 25.16
CA ARG A 14 -6.94 -1.10 24.15
C ARG A 14 -7.06 0.39 23.86
N GLU A 15 -7.13 1.22 24.91
CA GLU A 15 -7.14 2.69 24.78
C GLU A 15 -5.90 3.21 24.05
N ARG A 16 -4.71 2.70 24.39
CA ARG A 16 -3.46 3.05 23.68
C ARG A 16 -3.49 2.68 22.21
N LEU A 17 -4.00 1.51 21.85
CA LEU A 17 -4.11 1.08 20.46
C LEU A 17 -5.06 1.98 19.67
N THR A 18 -6.19 2.35 20.27
CA THR A 18 -7.13 3.32 19.67
C THR A 18 -6.45 4.67 19.44
N ALA A 19 -5.79 5.23 20.47
CA ALA A 19 -5.08 6.50 20.35
C ALA A 19 -3.94 6.44 19.32
N ALA A 20 -3.23 5.31 19.23
CA ALA A 20 -2.16 5.13 18.26
C ALA A 20 -2.68 5.04 16.82
N ALA A 21 -3.80 4.34 16.61
CA ALA A 21 -4.46 4.27 15.30
C ALA A 21 -4.96 5.66 14.85
N GLU A 22 -5.52 6.45 15.77
CA GLU A 22 -5.91 7.84 15.49
C GLU A 22 -4.70 8.73 15.18
N ALA A 23 -3.59 8.57 15.92
CA ALA A 23 -2.36 9.29 15.63
C ALA A 23 -1.82 8.94 14.24
N LEU A 24 -1.81 7.66 13.88
CA LEU A 24 -1.41 7.16 12.56
C LEU A 24 -2.28 7.78 11.45
N GLY A 25 -3.60 7.75 11.60
CA GLY A 25 -4.54 8.32 10.64
C GLY A 25 -4.41 9.84 10.45
N ARG A 26 -3.85 10.54 11.45
CA ARG A 26 -3.54 11.98 11.40
C ARG A 26 -2.11 12.29 10.95
N GLY A 27 -1.35 11.29 10.49
CA GLY A 27 0.04 11.47 10.05
C GLY A 27 1.06 11.64 11.19
N ARG A 28 0.68 11.43 12.45
CA ARG A 28 1.57 11.53 13.60
C ARG A 28 2.29 10.20 13.84
N TYR A 29 3.13 9.82 12.90
CA TYR A 29 3.77 8.49 12.85
C TYR A 29 4.66 8.22 14.07
N ASP A 30 5.40 9.22 14.54
CA ASP A 30 6.25 9.11 15.73
C ASP A 30 5.43 8.88 17.01
N ASP A 31 4.32 9.60 17.15
CA ASP A 31 3.39 9.44 18.27
C ASP A 31 2.77 8.05 18.25
N ALA A 32 2.29 7.60 17.08
CA ALA A 32 1.72 6.26 16.90
C ALA A 32 2.72 5.17 17.36
N ARG A 33 3.98 5.27 16.92
CA ARG A 33 5.05 4.32 17.32
C ARG A 33 5.31 4.35 18.83
N ARG A 34 5.40 5.54 19.44
CA ARG A 34 5.59 5.67 20.90
C ARG A 34 4.42 5.08 21.68
N MET A 35 3.19 5.23 21.19
CA MET A 35 1.98 4.73 21.83
C MET A 35 1.87 3.20 21.79
N VAL A 36 2.27 2.56 20.68
CA VAL A 36 2.21 1.09 20.55
C VAL A 36 3.41 0.37 21.16
N GLN A 37 4.55 1.03 21.35
CA GLN A 37 5.77 0.39 21.87
C GLN A 37 5.56 -0.34 23.22
N PRO A 38 4.85 0.21 24.23
CA PRO A 38 4.55 -0.53 25.45
C PRO A 38 3.67 -1.75 25.22
N VAL A 39 2.74 -1.68 24.25
CA VAL A 39 1.88 -2.82 23.87
C VAL A 39 2.72 -3.92 23.26
N LEU A 40 3.61 -3.59 22.31
CA LEU A 40 4.49 -4.56 21.66
C LEU A 40 5.43 -5.26 22.65
N ARG A 41 5.99 -4.50 23.60
CA ARG A 41 6.88 -5.06 24.63
C ARG A 41 6.13 -6.02 25.56
N ASP A 42 4.93 -5.66 25.98
CA ASP A 42 4.22 -6.38 27.03
C ASP A 42 3.27 -7.46 26.47
N LEU A 43 2.82 -7.31 25.21
CA LEU A 43 1.86 -8.16 24.50
C LEU A 43 2.26 -8.31 23.00
N PRO A 44 3.37 -9.02 22.69
CA PRO A 44 3.93 -9.13 21.33
C PRO A 44 3.08 -9.98 20.37
N THR A 45 1.94 -10.52 20.79
CA THR A 45 1.03 -11.32 19.95
C THR A 45 -0.18 -10.54 19.47
N VAL A 46 -0.24 -9.23 19.74
CA VAL A 46 -1.33 -8.36 19.31
C VAL A 46 -1.05 -7.84 17.90
N ALA A 47 -1.67 -8.47 16.89
CA ALA A 47 -1.50 -8.12 15.48
C ALA A 47 -1.70 -6.61 15.20
N ALA A 48 -2.72 -6.00 15.81
CA ALA A 48 -3.01 -4.57 15.62
C ALA A 48 -1.87 -3.64 16.07
N ALA A 49 -1.08 -4.03 17.07
CA ALA A 49 0.06 -3.25 17.52
C ALA A 49 1.18 -3.24 16.45
N HIS A 50 1.42 -4.42 15.86
CA HIS A 50 2.37 -4.61 14.77
C HIS A 50 1.92 -3.90 13.48
N GLU A 51 0.62 -3.98 13.15
CA GLU A 51 0.04 -3.21 12.03
C GLU A 51 0.34 -1.72 12.15
N ILE A 52 -0.01 -1.12 13.30
CA ILE A 52 0.19 0.33 13.51
C ILE A 52 1.68 0.68 13.45
N ALA A 53 2.56 -0.11 14.06
CA ALA A 53 4.00 0.12 14.01
C ALA A 53 4.55 0.00 12.57
N GLY A 54 4.14 -1.03 11.85
CA GLY A 54 4.55 -1.29 10.47
C GLY A 54 4.13 -0.18 9.52
N LEU A 55 2.87 0.23 9.57
CA LEU A 55 2.35 1.35 8.78
C LEU A 55 3.04 2.67 9.14
N ALA A 56 3.29 2.94 10.42
CA ALA A 56 4.00 4.14 10.83
C ALA A 56 5.45 4.17 10.34
N TRP A 57 6.16 3.02 10.33
CA TRP A 57 7.50 2.93 9.76
C TRP A 57 7.50 3.07 8.24
N TYR A 58 6.50 2.49 7.57
CA TYR A 58 6.32 2.61 6.13
C TYR A 58 6.15 4.07 5.72
N SER A 59 5.31 4.82 6.43
CA SER A 59 5.07 6.25 6.15
C SER A 59 6.30 7.15 6.26
N VAL A 60 7.35 6.72 6.96
CA VAL A 60 8.62 7.45 7.09
C VAL A 60 9.78 6.80 6.32
N GLY A 61 9.47 5.89 5.40
CA GLY A 61 10.46 5.26 4.51
C GLY A 61 11.40 4.26 5.16
N GLN A 62 11.06 3.76 6.36
CA GLN A 62 11.87 2.77 7.08
C GLN A 62 11.49 1.34 6.68
N TRP A 63 11.69 1.01 5.40
CA TRP A 63 11.16 -0.20 4.75
C TRP A 63 11.48 -1.51 5.47
N ARG A 64 12.72 -1.68 5.95
CA ARG A 64 13.12 -2.89 6.68
C ARG A 64 12.37 -3.07 7.99
N LYS A 65 12.15 -1.97 8.73
CA LYS A 65 11.40 -1.98 10.00
C LYS A 65 9.91 -2.20 9.73
N ALA A 66 9.38 -1.54 8.72
CA ALA A 66 8.00 -1.71 8.28
C ALA A 66 7.69 -3.16 7.90
N ALA A 67 8.52 -3.76 7.05
CA ALA A 67 8.36 -5.15 6.63
C ALA A 67 8.39 -6.13 7.81
N ALA A 68 9.32 -5.95 8.75
CA ALA A 68 9.42 -6.81 9.94
C ALA A 68 8.14 -6.80 10.78
N GLU A 69 7.58 -5.61 11.05
CA GLU A 69 6.34 -5.48 11.81
C GLU A 69 5.13 -6.01 11.03
N LEU A 70 5.03 -5.72 9.73
CA LEU A 70 3.91 -6.17 8.90
C LEU A 70 3.91 -7.68 8.68
N GLU A 71 5.07 -8.35 8.61
CA GLU A 71 5.14 -9.82 8.61
C GLU A 71 4.65 -10.42 9.92
N LEU A 72 5.01 -9.82 11.07
CA LEU A 72 4.50 -10.26 12.36
C LEU A 72 2.98 -10.09 12.44
N ALA A 73 2.45 -8.95 11.99
CA ALA A 73 1.01 -8.73 11.90
C ALA A 73 0.33 -9.81 11.03
N ARG A 74 0.86 -10.06 9.83
CA ARG A 74 0.37 -11.07 8.88
C ARG A 74 0.39 -12.48 9.46
N GLN A 75 1.44 -12.86 10.20
CA GLN A 75 1.52 -14.19 10.83
C GLN A 75 0.46 -14.37 11.92
N LEU A 76 0.18 -13.31 12.67
CA LEU A 76 -0.78 -13.32 13.78
C LEU A 76 -2.24 -13.29 13.30
N ASP A 77 -2.57 -12.49 12.30
CA ASP A 77 -3.95 -12.31 11.81
C ASP A 77 -4.29 -13.13 10.56
N ARG A 78 -3.29 -13.64 9.83
CA ARG A 78 -3.40 -14.39 8.57
C ARG A 78 -4.18 -13.63 7.49
N SER A 79 -4.13 -12.30 7.52
CA SER A 79 -4.83 -11.42 6.59
C SER A 79 -3.95 -10.99 5.43
N VAL A 80 -4.56 -10.76 4.26
CA VAL A 80 -3.90 -10.15 3.09
C VAL A 80 -3.98 -8.63 3.07
N ARG A 81 -4.61 -8.00 4.08
CA ARG A 81 -4.89 -6.55 4.14
C ARG A 81 -3.66 -5.70 3.86
N HIS A 82 -2.49 -6.09 4.38
CA HIS A 82 -1.26 -5.32 4.28
C HIS A 82 -0.30 -5.82 3.20
N HIS A 83 -0.71 -6.80 2.37
CA HIS A 83 0.16 -7.33 1.32
C HIS A 83 0.67 -6.25 0.36
N PRO A 84 -0.13 -5.26 -0.11
CA PRO A 84 0.40 -4.22 -0.98
C PRO A 84 1.49 -3.37 -0.30
N VAL A 85 1.29 -2.99 0.96
CA VAL A 85 2.27 -2.18 1.72
C VAL A 85 3.55 -2.97 2.01
N LEU A 86 3.40 -4.24 2.41
CA LEU A 86 4.53 -5.12 2.65
C LEU A 86 5.31 -5.42 1.35
N ALA A 87 4.60 -5.67 0.25
CA ALA A 87 5.20 -5.82 -1.07
C ALA A 87 5.93 -4.55 -1.50
N ASP A 88 5.39 -3.36 -1.21
CA ASP A 88 6.07 -2.11 -1.56
C ASP A 88 7.35 -1.89 -0.72
N CYS A 89 7.35 -2.30 0.55
CA CYS A 89 8.56 -2.35 1.36
C CYS A 89 9.63 -3.24 0.71
N TYR A 90 9.25 -4.44 0.24
CA TYR A 90 10.17 -5.35 -0.43
C TYR A 90 10.65 -4.81 -1.78
N ARG A 91 9.77 -4.21 -2.57
CA ARG A 91 10.12 -3.52 -3.81
C ARG A 91 11.16 -2.42 -3.57
N ALA A 92 10.96 -1.57 -2.55
CA ALA A 92 11.91 -0.53 -2.18
C ALA A 92 13.28 -1.09 -1.75
N MET A 93 13.32 -2.32 -1.24
CA MET A 93 14.54 -3.07 -0.91
C MET A 93 15.07 -3.92 -2.08
N ARG A 94 14.48 -3.83 -3.28
CA ARG A 94 14.78 -4.66 -4.47
C ARG A 94 14.64 -6.17 -4.25
N ARG A 95 13.79 -6.56 -3.31
CA ARG A 95 13.45 -7.94 -2.95
C ARG A 95 12.23 -8.39 -3.76
N TYR A 96 12.43 -8.51 -5.08
CA TYR A 96 11.32 -8.70 -6.03
C TYR A 96 10.69 -10.10 -5.98
N HIS A 97 11.41 -11.09 -5.46
CA HIS A 97 10.85 -12.43 -5.23
C HIS A 97 9.67 -12.37 -4.25
N GLU A 98 9.87 -11.69 -3.13
CA GLU A 98 8.88 -11.51 -2.07
C GLU A 98 7.68 -10.68 -2.54
N VAL A 99 7.92 -9.69 -3.43
CA VAL A 99 6.84 -8.96 -4.10
C VAL A 99 5.95 -9.92 -4.89
N ASN A 100 6.55 -10.83 -5.66
CA ASN A 100 5.82 -11.79 -6.46
C ASN A 100 5.05 -12.80 -5.61
N GLU A 101 5.64 -13.30 -4.51
CA GLU A 101 4.95 -14.18 -3.57
C GLU A 101 3.70 -13.52 -2.98
N LEU A 102 3.84 -12.31 -2.43
CA LEU A 102 2.72 -11.56 -1.85
C LEU A 102 1.64 -11.23 -2.89
N TRP A 103 2.05 -10.95 -4.13
CA TRP A 103 1.12 -10.72 -5.23
C TRP A 103 0.31 -11.98 -5.56
N LEU A 104 0.95 -13.15 -5.62
CA LEU A 104 0.26 -14.42 -5.85
C LEU A 104 -0.71 -14.76 -4.70
N GLU A 105 -0.29 -14.59 -3.45
CA GLU A 105 -1.15 -14.78 -2.28
C GLU A 105 -2.36 -13.84 -2.30
N LEU A 106 -2.14 -12.55 -2.61
CA LEU A 106 -3.22 -11.55 -2.69
C LEU A 106 -4.23 -11.91 -3.79
N ARG A 107 -3.75 -12.35 -4.96
CA ARG A 107 -4.62 -12.81 -6.05
C ARG A 107 -5.44 -14.03 -5.65
N ALA A 108 -4.83 -15.00 -4.97
CA ALA A 108 -5.51 -16.20 -4.51
C ALA A 108 -6.61 -15.87 -3.49
N ALA A 109 -6.37 -14.89 -2.61
CA ALA A 109 -7.36 -14.43 -1.64
C ALA A 109 -8.52 -13.65 -2.26
N SER A 110 -8.35 -13.11 -3.48
CA SER A 110 -9.37 -12.35 -4.21
C SER A 110 -10.10 -11.29 -3.36
N PRO A 111 -9.36 -10.34 -2.73
CA PRO A 111 -9.96 -9.31 -1.88
C PRO A 111 -10.79 -8.30 -2.68
N GLU A 112 -11.33 -7.30 -1.99
CA GLU A 112 -12.07 -6.22 -2.63
C GLU A 112 -11.24 -5.47 -3.69
N PRO A 113 -11.89 -4.87 -4.70
CA PRO A 113 -11.21 -4.28 -5.85
C PRO A 113 -10.15 -3.22 -5.52
N SER A 114 -10.34 -2.46 -4.43
CA SER A 114 -9.38 -1.42 -4.04
C SER A 114 -8.05 -2.02 -3.61
N LEU A 115 -8.07 -3.05 -2.76
CA LEU A 115 -6.87 -3.72 -2.30
C LEU A 115 -6.19 -4.50 -3.43
N MET A 116 -6.98 -5.15 -4.28
CA MET A 116 -6.49 -5.81 -5.49
C MET A 116 -5.78 -4.84 -6.45
N ALA A 117 -6.31 -3.61 -6.59
CA ALA A 117 -5.69 -2.57 -7.41
C ALA A 117 -4.35 -2.10 -6.84
N GLU A 118 -4.25 -1.93 -5.52
CA GLU A 118 -2.99 -1.54 -4.87
C GLU A 118 -1.90 -2.60 -5.04
N GLY A 119 -2.22 -3.88 -4.82
CA GLY A 119 -1.27 -4.96 -5.06
C GLY A 119 -0.81 -5.05 -6.51
N ARG A 120 -1.73 -4.84 -7.47
CA ARG A 120 -1.39 -4.83 -8.90
C ARG A 120 -0.43 -3.70 -9.24
N ILE A 121 -0.66 -2.50 -8.70
CA ILE A 121 0.22 -1.34 -8.91
C ILE A 121 1.63 -1.64 -8.40
N VAL A 122 1.76 -2.21 -7.20
CA VAL A 122 3.06 -2.56 -6.61
C VAL A 122 3.77 -3.64 -7.43
N ALA A 123 3.05 -4.69 -7.85
CA ALA A 123 3.61 -5.75 -8.68
C ALA A 123 4.07 -5.22 -10.06
N ALA A 124 3.27 -4.37 -10.71
CA ALA A 124 3.65 -3.73 -11.96
C ALA A 124 4.87 -2.79 -11.78
N GLY A 125 4.90 -2.03 -10.67
CA GLY A 125 6.05 -1.20 -10.31
C GLY A 125 7.33 -2.02 -10.15
N ALA A 126 7.25 -3.18 -9.48
CA ALA A 126 8.40 -4.07 -9.31
C ALA A 126 8.92 -4.64 -10.64
N LEU A 127 8.06 -4.92 -11.62
CA LEU A 127 8.48 -5.31 -12.97
C LEU A 127 9.18 -4.15 -13.68
N ALA A 128 8.60 -2.95 -13.59
CA ALA A 128 9.19 -1.74 -14.18
C ALA A 128 10.54 -1.36 -13.55
N ASP A 129 10.72 -1.55 -12.24
CA ASP A 129 11.98 -1.33 -11.51
C ASP A 129 13.10 -2.29 -11.97
N GLN A 130 12.72 -3.46 -12.49
CA GLN A 130 13.62 -4.44 -13.12
C GLN A 130 13.87 -4.18 -14.62
N GLY A 131 13.27 -3.13 -15.18
CA GLY A 131 13.34 -2.80 -16.60
C GLY A 131 12.31 -3.53 -17.48
N ASP A 132 11.47 -4.39 -16.92
CA ASP A 132 10.40 -5.08 -17.65
C ASP A 132 9.13 -4.22 -17.75
N LEU A 133 9.21 -3.16 -18.58
CA LEU A 133 8.08 -2.28 -18.85
C LEU A 133 6.92 -3.03 -19.53
N ARG A 134 7.23 -3.99 -20.40
CA ARG A 134 6.20 -4.77 -21.11
C ARG A 134 5.43 -5.65 -20.14
N GLY A 135 6.10 -6.32 -19.21
CA GLY A 135 5.49 -7.09 -18.14
C GLY A 135 4.65 -6.21 -17.22
N ALA A 136 5.16 -5.03 -16.85
CA ALA A 136 4.43 -4.07 -16.03
C ALA A 136 3.10 -3.63 -16.70
N ILE A 137 3.13 -3.26 -17.99
CA ILE A 137 1.93 -2.89 -18.76
C ILE A 137 0.96 -4.08 -18.85
N THR A 138 1.48 -5.30 -19.04
CA THR A 138 0.67 -6.52 -19.09
C THR A 138 -0.02 -6.78 -17.75
N ALA A 139 0.68 -6.62 -16.63
CA ALA A 139 0.10 -6.75 -15.29
C ALA A 139 -1.02 -5.71 -15.05
N MET A 140 -0.90 -4.53 -15.64
CA MET A 140 -1.88 -3.44 -15.58
C MET A 140 -3.02 -3.55 -16.60
N ALA A 141 -3.06 -4.58 -17.46
CA ALA A 141 -4.10 -4.75 -18.48
C ALA A 141 -5.55 -4.59 -17.96
N PRO A 142 -5.92 -5.08 -16.75
CA PRO A 142 -7.28 -4.86 -16.22
C PRO A 142 -7.68 -3.39 -16.07
N ALA A 143 -6.73 -2.47 -15.90
CA ALA A 143 -7.00 -1.04 -15.79
C ALA A 143 -7.42 -0.39 -17.11
N ARG A 144 -7.25 -1.08 -18.25
CA ARG A 144 -7.68 -0.57 -19.57
C ARG A 144 -9.21 -0.49 -19.70
N THR A 145 -9.94 -1.27 -18.92
CA THR A 145 -11.40 -1.26 -18.92
C THR A 145 -11.93 -0.08 -18.10
N THR A 146 -12.79 0.73 -18.71
CA THR A 146 -13.46 1.84 -18.01
C THR A 146 -14.71 1.34 -17.28
N PRO A 147 -14.79 1.43 -15.95
CA PRO A 147 -15.94 0.96 -15.19
C PRO A 147 -17.11 1.95 -15.32
N ARG A 148 -18.34 1.47 -15.10
CA ARG A 148 -19.53 2.34 -15.05
C ARG A 148 -19.48 3.35 -13.91
N LYS A 149 -18.93 2.96 -12.76
CA LYS A 149 -18.71 3.84 -11.60
C LYS A 149 -17.22 3.93 -11.31
N VAL A 150 -16.66 5.11 -11.60
CA VAL A 150 -15.27 5.43 -11.29
C VAL A 150 -15.10 5.63 -9.78
N ARG A 151 -13.94 5.22 -9.28
CA ARG A 151 -13.55 5.22 -7.86
C ARG A 151 -12.05 5.51 -7.80
N ASP A 152 -11.54 5.90 -6.65
CA ASP A 152 -10.15 6.38 -6.48
C ASP A 152 -9.09 5.37 -6.94
N HIS A 153 -9.32 4.06 -6.74
CA HIS A 153 -8.38 3.03 -7.19
C HIS A 153 -8.34 2.87 -8.73
N HIS A 154 -9.37 3.32 -9.46
CA HIS A 154 -9.32 3.40 -10.92
C HIS A 154 -8.40 4.54 -11.36
N LEU A 155 -8.48 5.70 -10.70
CA LEU A 155 -7.59 6.84 -10.96
C LEU A 155 -6.13 6.46 -10.69
N ARG A 156 -5.85 5.82 -9.55
CA ARG A 156 -4.50 5.28 -9.23
C ARG A 156 -3.99 4.34 -10.33
N GLN A 157 -4.81 3.39 -10.78
CA GLN A 157 -4.40 2.44 -11.80
C GLN A 157 -4.20 3.08 -13.18
N TRP A 158 -5.06 4.01 -13.59
CA TRP A 158 -4.90 4.74 -14.85
C TRP A 158 -3.67 5.62 -14.85
N TYR A 159 -3.39 6.30 -13.74
CA TYR A 159 -2.18 7.11 -13.60
C TYR A 159 -0.93 6.24 -13.77
N VAL A 160 -0.86 5.09 -13.09
CA VAL A 160 0.27 4.16 -13.19
C VAL A 160 0.38 3.56 -14.59
N LEU A 161 -0.74 3.17 -15.21
CA LEU A 161 -0.73 2.66 -16.58
C LEU A 161 -0.27 3.74 -17.58
N GLY A 162 -0.72 5.00 -17.40
CA GLY A 162 -0.27 6.14 -18.19
C GLY A 162 1.23 6.37 -18.08
N ASP A 163 1.79 6.32 -16.87
CA ASP A 163 3.24 6.42 -16.64
C ASP A 163 4.02 5.30 -17.34
N LEU A 164 3.57 4.06 -17.22
CA LEU A 164 4.23 2.91 -17.83
C LEU A 164 4.20 2.99 -19.37
N LEU A 165 3.08 3.44 -19.95
CA LEU A 165 2.93 3.64 -21.40
C LEU A 165 3.78 4.79 -21.92
N ASP A 166 3.88 5.88 -21.16
CA ASP A 166 4.75 7.01 -21.49
C ASP A 166 6.21 6.55 -21.55
N ARG A 167 6.65 5.82 -20.52
CA ARG A 167 7.99 5.23 -20.43
C ARG A 167 8.27 4.17 -21.51
N SER A 168 7.25 3.49 -22.03
CA SER A 168 7.40 2.55 -23.16
C SER A 168 7.35 3.21 -24.53
N GLY A 169 7.09 4.53 -24.61
CA GLY A 169 6.94 5.27 -25.85
C GLY A 169 5.55 5.18 -26.49
N GLU A 170 4.57 4.57 -25.83
CA GLU A 170 3.17 4.48 -26.26
C GLU A 170 2.40 5.77 -25.93
N ILE A 171 2.91 6.92 -26.42
CA ILE A 171 2.49 8.28 -26.02
C ILE A 171 0.99 8.53 -26.22
N VAL A 172 0.39 7.98 -27.28
CA VAL A 172 -1.05 8.17 -27.57
C VAL A 172 -1.92 7.55 -26.48
N GLU A 173 -1.61 6.32 -26.07
CA GLU A 173 -2.35 5.63 -25.02
C GLU A 173 -2.01 6.22 -23.64
N ALA A 174 -0.77 6.63 -23.40
CA ALA A 174 -0.40 7.37 -22.19
C ALA A 174 -1.26 8.65 -22.03
N ARG A 175 -1.38 9.45 -23.10
CA ARG A 175 -2.22 10.66 -23.12
C ARG A 175 -3.67 10.35 -22.82
N ARG A 176 -4.20 9.25 -23.35
CA ARG A 176 -5.58 8.82 -23.08
C ARG A 176 -5.80 8.55 -21.59
N PHE A 177 -4.92 7.78 -20.93
CA PHE A 177 -5.10 7.45 -19.52
C PHE A 177 -4.88 8.65 -18.59
N PHE A 178 -3.87 9.49 -18.86
CA PHE A 178 -3.73 10.72 -18.09
C PHE A 178 -4.92 11.67 -18.28
N SER A 179 -5.50 11.75 -19.49
CA SER A 179 -6.72 12.53 -19.74
C SER A 179 -7.91 11.99 -18.95
N LEU A 180 -8.06 10.66 -18.83
CA LEU A 180 -9.10 10.06 -17.99
C LEU A 180 -8.93 10.46 -16.52
N VAL A 181 -7.71 10.39 -15.99
CA VAL A 181 -7.43 10.81 -14.62
C VAL A 181 -7.77 12.30 -14.43
N ALA A 182 -7.26 13.18 -15.29
CA ALA A 182 -7.48 14.62 -15.19
C ALA A 182 -8.96 15.03 -15.37
N HIS A 183 -9.72 14.28 -16.17
CA HIS A 183 -11.15 14.51 -16.34
C HIS A 183 -11.94 14.28 -15.04
N HIS A 184 -11.55 13.27 -14.26
CA HIS A 184 -12.21 12.94 -13.00
C HIS A 184 -11.66 13.71 -11.80
N ASP A 185 -10.35 13.90 -11.76
CA ASP A 185 -9.66 14.66 -10.72
C ASP A 185 -8.39 15.31 -11.31
N PRO A 186 -8.45 16.61 -11.69
CA PRO A 186 -7.31 17.33 -12.21
C PRO A 186 -6.23 17.62 -11.15
N ALA A 187 -6.55 17.49 -9.86
CA ALA A 187 -5.60 17.64 -8.76
C ALA A 187 -4.93 16.30 -8.39
N PHE A 188 -5.26 15.21 -9.07
CA PHE A 188 -4.71 13.90 -8.80
C PHE A 188 -3.22 13.84 -9.16
N ALA A 189 -2.37 13.70 -8.14
CA ALA A 189 -0.91 13.68 -8.29
C ALA A 189 -0.42 14.89 -9.13
N ASP A 190 0.39 14.65 -10.16
CA ASP A 190 0.91 15.65 -11.10
C ASP A 190 0.31 15.49 -12.51
N VAL A 191 -0.90 14.92 -12.64
CA VAL A 191 -1.48 14.51 -13.93
C VAL A 191 -1.51 15.61 -15.00
N VAL A 192 -1.80 16.86 -14.61
CA VAL A 192 -1.82 18.02 -15.52
C VAL A 192 -0.42 18.31 -16.05
N GLN A 193 0.61 18.19 -15.22
CA GLN A 193 2.00 18.36 -15.62
C GLN A 193 2.43 17.26 -16.59
N ARG A 194 2.09 15.99 -16.27
CA ARG A 194 2.34 14.83 -17.15
C ARG A 194 1.75 15.06 -18.53
N LEU A 195 0.47 15.45 -18.64
CA LEU A 195 -0.20 15.73 -19.92
C LEU A 195 0.50 16.82 -20.76
N GLY A 196 1.02 17.86 -20.09
CA GLY A 196 1.74 18.95 -20.73
C GLY A 196 3.13 18.56 -21.24
N ALA A 197 3.77 17.57 -20.62
CA ALA A 197 5.11 17.10 -20.97
C ALA A 197 5.13 15.99 -22.05
N LEU A 198 4.03 15.25 -22.24
CA LEU A 198 3.96 14.12 -23.18
C LEU A 198 4.39 14.48 -24.61
N GLY A 199 5.35 13.72 -25.15
CA GLY A 199 5.82 13.83 -26.54
C GLY A 199 6.72 15.03 -26.82
N ARG A 200 7.26 15.69 -25.79
CA ARG A 200 8.29 16.72 -25.90
C ARG A 200 9.70 16.15 -25.77
#